data_AF-A0A2D3WJG2-F1
#
_entry.id   AF-A0A2D3WJG2-F1
#
_cell.length_a   1.000
_cell.length_b   1.000
_cell.length_c   1.000
_cell.angle_alpha   90.00
_cell.angle_beta   90.00
_cell.angle_gamma   90.00
#
_symmetry.space_group_name_H-M   'P 1'
#
loop_
_entity.id
_entity.type
_entity.pdbx_description
1 polymer ?
#
loop_
_entity_poly.entity_id
_entity_poly.type
_entity_poly.pdbx_seq_one_letter_code
_entity_poly.pdbx_strand_id
1 'polypeptide(L)'
;MEPLLYLLVSEGPTDFLVISEISKRISLNTGKKIEIRALAPQKDATTGRYDDFGWKEVRRWCKLYGKNIDPTLNSLEAFAARRKNWMAEIAISGANGLIIQMDTDIVDEITDVLPPYSGSTKRAQKHFCNKAFLTWLGESIKPSNLYFLHSVHSTENWVLATHDRTELIFSDLPPSFDFEMLTTDEVIGRLNLLAYQTYVKSKRLKLNKDLSLYSKYAKKISDKLHKVRTECDEVNGLCNQLEL
;
A
#
# COMPACT_ATOMS: atom_id res chain seq x y z
N MET A 1 12.83 21.31 13.67
CA MET A 1 11.96 21.07 12.50
C MET A 1 10.79 20.23 12.96
N GLU A 2 9.58 20.61 12.59
CA GLU A 2 8.39 19.78 12.85
C GLU A 2 8.48 18.47 12.04
N PRO A 3 7.98 17.35 12.59
CA PRO A 3 7.96 16.09 11.86
C PRO A 3 7.03 16.18 10.65
N LEU A 4 7.43 15.55 9.54
CA LEU A 4 6.50 15.27 8.45
C LEU A 4 5.58 14.13 8.88
N LEU A 5 4.27 14.36 8.91
CA LEU A 5 3.27 13.38 9.27
C LEU A 5 2.47 12.97 8.03
N TYR A 6 2.40 11.68 7.75
CA TYR A 6 1.51 11.13 6.72
C TYR A 6 0.49 10.19 7.36
N LEU A 7 -0.76 10.34 6.96
CA LEU A 7 -1.83 9.41 7.29
C LEU A 7 -1.77 8.24 6.31
N LEU A 8 -2.11 7.03 6.76
CA LEU A 8 -2.08 5.83 5.93
C LEU A 8 -3.38 5.02 6.05
N VAL A 9 -3.99 4.74 4.90
CA VAL A 9 -4.99 3.71 4.71
C VAL A 9 -4.35 2.60 3.89
N SER A 10 -4.24 1.39 4.43
CA SER A 10 -3.61 0.26 3.74
C SER A 10 -4.54 -0.95 3.70
N GLU A 11 -4.23 -1.90 2.82
CA GLU A 11 -5.03 -3.12 2.67
C GLU A 11 -4.96 -3.99 3.94
N GLY A 12 -3.78 -4.12 4.53
CA GLY A 12 -3.61 -4.84 5.77
C GLY A 12 -2.62 -4.20 6.74
N PRO A 13 -2.53 -4.74 7.98
CA PRO A 13 -1.57 -4.28 8.98
C PRO A 13 -0.12 -4.57 8.60
N THR A 14 0.12 -5.56 7.74
CA THR A 14 1.45 -5.89 7.24
C THR A 14 2.01 -4.80 6.34
N ASP A 15 1.17 -4.17 5.52
CA ASP A 15 1.58 -3.10 4.61
C ASP A 15 1.91 -1.83 5.39
N PHE A 16 1.13 -1.54 6.45
CA PHE A 16 1.45 -0.49 7.42
C PHE A 16 2.84 -0.69 8.04
N LEU A 17 3.19 -1.91 8.46
CA LEU A 17 4.51 -2.20 9.03
C LEU A 17 5.63 -1.93 8.02
N VAL A 18 5.48 -2.36 6.77
CA VAL A 18 6.48 -2.15 5.72
C VAL A 18 6.66 -0.66 5.43
N ILE A 19 5.58 0.07 5.20
CA ILE A 19 5.62 1.51 4.88
C ILE A 19 6.20 2.31 6.05
N SER A 20 5.82 1.98 7.28
CA SER A 20 6.35 2.62 8.50
C SER A 20 7.84 2.33 8.70
N GLU A 21 8.32 1.14 8.34
CA GLU A 21 9.74 0.81 8.49
C GLU A 21 10.59 1.48 7.40
N ILE A 22 10.05 1.61 6.17
CA ILE A 22 10.66 2.42 5.11
C ILE A 22 10.76 3.89 5.53
N SER A 23 9.70 4.48 6.06
CA SER A 23 9.71 5.89 6.49
C SER A 23 10.70 6.17 7.62
N LYS A 24 10.85 5.25 8.59
CA LYS A 24 11.90 5.33 9.62
C LYS A 24 13.29 5.31 9.01
N ARG A 25 13.55 4.42 8.04
CA ARG A 25 14.85 4.36 7.36
C ARG A 25 15.15 5.64 6.60
N ILE A 26 14.18 6.21 5.89
CA ILE A 26 14.33 7.50 5.22
C ILE A 26 14.58 8.62 6.24
N SER A 27 13.87 8.61 7.37
CA SER A 27 14.07 9.59 8.44
C SER A 27 15.51 9.58 8.96
N LEU A 28 16.06 8.38 9.17
CA LEU A 28 17.45 8.20 9.60
C LEU A 28 18.44 8.68 8.53
N ASN A 29 18.18 8.39 7.25
CA ASN A 29 19.09 8.74 6.15
C ASN A 29 19.09 10.24 5.83
N THR A 30 17.95 10.92 5.99
CA THR A 30 17.77 12.34 5.61
C THR A 30 17.89 13.30 6.79
N GLY A 31 17.80 12.80 8.03
CA GLY A 31 17.70 13.64 9.23
C GLY A 31 16.35 14.35 9.40
N LYS A 32 15.40 14.17 8.48
CA LYS A 32 14.01 14.66 8.61
C LYS A 32 13.21 13.65 9.40
N LYS A 33 12.47 14.07 10.44
CA LYS A 33 11.59 13.15 11.17
C LYS A 33 10.31 12.90 10.35
N ILE A 34 10.06 11.67 9.93
CA ILE A 34 8.87 11.26 9.18
C ILE A 34 8.06 10.27 10.04
N GLU A 35 6.78 10.55 10.22
CA GLU A 35 5.84 9.72 10.97
C GLU A 35 4.74 9.23 10.03
N ILE A 36 4.45 7.92 10.08
CA ILE A 36 3.29 7.32 9.41
C ILE A 36 2.27 6.96 10.49
N ARG A 37 1.04 7.46 10.34
CA ARG A 37 -0.06 7.18 11.26
C ARG A 37 -1.16 6.40 10.55
N ALA A 38 -1.49 5.21 11.08
CA ALA A 38 -2.56 4.39 10.55
C ALA A 38 -3.93 5.05 10.78
N LEU A 39 -4.66 5.29 9.69
CA LEU A 39 -6.10 5.55 9.73
C LEU A 39 -6.89 4.26 9.62
N ALA A 40 -6.47 3.32 8.76
CA ALA A 40 -7.08 2.00 8.64
C ALA A 40 -6.11 0.98 8.01
N PRO A 41 -6.15 -0.29 8.44
CA PRO A 41 -6.84 -0.79 9.63
C PRO A 41 -6.20 -0.29 10.93
N GLN A 42 -7.01 -0.15 11.99
CA GLN A 42 -6.52 0.19 13.34
C GLN A 42 -6.47 -1.06 14.22
N LYS A 43 -5.52 -1.06 15.16
CA LYS A 43 -5.44 -2.09 16.18
C LYS A 43 -6.45 -1.76 17.27
N ASP A 44 -7.39 -2.65 17.52
CA ASP A 44 -8.30 -2.56 18.64
C ASP A 44 -7.50 -2.58 19.94
N ALA A 45 -7.64 -1.52 20.75
CA ALA A 45 -6.93 -1.36 22.01
C ALA A 45 -7.35 -2.39 23.08
N THR A 46 -8.56 -2.92 22.99
CA THR A 46 -9.12 -3.89 23.94
C THR A 46 -8.71 -5.33 23.61
N THR A 47 -8.82 -5.73 22.34
CA THR A 47 -8.50 -7.09 21.91
C THR A 47 -7.05 -7.26 21.45
N GLY A 48 -6.37 -6.15 21.13
CA GLY A 48 -5.04 -6.15 20.54
C GLY A 48 -5.00 -6.73 19.13
N ARG A 49 -6.16 -6.90 18.48
CA ARG A 49 -6.30 -7.46 17.13
C ARG A 49 -6.55 -6.34 16.12
N TYR A 50 -6.21 -6.61 14.87
CA TYR A 50 -6.65 -5.78 13.76
C TYR A 50 -7.95 -6.37 13.21
N ASP A 51 -8.85 -5.51 12.74
CA ASP A 51 -10.00 -5.95 11.97
C ASP A 51 -9.54 -6.61 10.66
N ASP A 52 -10.35 -7.55 10.15
CA ASP A 52 -10.17 -8.08 8.81
C ASP A 52 -10.36 -6.93 7.81
N PHE A 53 -9.25 -6.51 7.21
CA PHE A 53 -9.19 -5.42 6.25
C PHE A 53 -8.63 -5.96 4.93
N GLY A 54 -9.13 -5.42 3.83
CA GLY A 54 -8.81 -5.87 2.47
C GLY A 54 -9.19 -4.78 1.47
N TRP A 55 -8.95 -5.02 0.18
CA TRP A 55 -9.25 -4.05 -0.88
C TRP A 55 -10.69 -3.47 -0.82
N LYS A 56 -11.69 -4.30 -0.46
CA LYS A 56 -13.09 -3.85 -0.33
C LYS A 56 -13.28 -2.84 0.79
N GLU A 57 -12.49 -2.95 1.85
CA GLU A 57 -12.50 -2.01 2.97
C GLU A 57 -11.77 -0.72 2.64
N VAL A 58 -10.64 -0.79 1.91
CA VAL A 58 -9.98 0.41 1.34
C VAL A 58 -10.97 1.17 0.45
N ARG A 59 -11.68 0.46 -0.44
CA ARG A 59 -12.75 1.03 -1.27
C ARG A 59 -13.87 1.66 -0.42
N ARG A 60 -14.36 0.96 0.60
CA ARG A 60 -15.41 1.48 1.49
C ARG A 60 -14.96 2.75 2.20
N TRP A 61 -13.72 2.75 2.69
CA TRP A 61 -13.09 3.90 3.32
C TRP A 61 -13.04 5.09 2.33
N CYS A 62 -12.55 4.87 1.11
CA CYS A 62 -12.50 5.91 0.07
C CYS A 62 -13.89 6.51 -0.21
N LYS A 63 -14.93 5.67 -0.31
CA LYS A 63 -16.31 6.15 -0.53
C LYS A 63 -16.88 6.91 0.65
N LEU A 64 -16.54 6.49 1.87
CA LEU A 64 -17.01 7.13 3.09
C LEU A 64 -16.34 8.49 3.35
N TYR A 65 -15.05 8.60 3.03
CA TYR A 65 -14.24 9.79 3.28
C TYR A 65 -14.02 10.67 2.03
N GLY A 66 -14.58 10.28 0.88
CA GLY A 66 -14.51 11.02 -0.37
C GLY A 66 -15.49 12.20 -0.44
N LYS A 67 -15.45 12.92 -1.56
CA LYS A 67 -16.36 14.03 -1.91
C LYS A 67 -17.75 13.57 -2.36
N ASN A 68 -18.03 12.27 -2.30
CA ASN A 68 -19.29 11.67 -2.75
C ASN A 68 -20.50 11.96 -1.83
N ILE A 69 -20.37 12.90 -0.88
CA ILE A 69 -21.48 13.33 -0.04
C ILE A 69 -22.03 14.66 -0.58
N ASP A 70 -23.32 14.63 -0.92
CA ASP A 70 -24.04 15.74 -1.53
C ASP A 70 -23.96 17.01 -0.66
N PRO A 71 -23.33 18.11 -1.14
CA PRO A 71 -23.20 19.36 -0.40
C PRO A 71 -24.54 20.09 -0.20
N THR A 72 -25.64 19.65 -0.84
CA THR A 72 -26.97 20.25 -0.70
C THR A 72 -27.77 19.72 0.50
N LEU A 73 -27.27 18.70 1.21
CA LEU A 73 -27.86 18.21 2.45
C LEU A 73 -27.69 19.28 3.55
N ASN A 74 -28.72 20.07 3.83
CA ASN A 74 -28.77 20.98 4.99
C ASN A 74 -29.24 20.24 6.26
N SER A 75 -28.67 19.07 6.55
CA SER A 75 -29.02 18.26 7.73
C SER A 75 -27.83 18.07 8.67
N LEU A 76 -28.08 17.64 9.91
CA LEU A 76 -27.05 17.22 10.87
C LEU A 76 -26.07 16.18 10.27
N GLU A 77 -26.54 15.42 9.27
CA GLU A 77 -25.76 14.43 8.53
C GLU A 77 -24.70 15.08 7.65
N ALA A 78 -24.93 16.28 7.11
CA ALA A 78 -23.90 17.02 6.37
C ALA A 78 -22.81 17.56 7.30
N PHE A 79 -23.12 17.86 8.55
CA PHE A 79 -22.11 18.23 9.55
C PHE A 79 -21.26 17.02 9.97
N ALA A 80 -21.90 15.85 10.15
CA ALA A 80 -21.20 14.59 10.38
C ALA A 80 -20.40 14.12 9.15
N ALA A 81 -20.90 14.36 7.93
CA ALA A 81 -20.23 14.11 6.67
C ALA A 81 -19.02 15.02 6.43
N ARG A 82 -19.09 16.30 6.83
CA ARG A 82 -17.94 17.21 6.81
C ARG A 82 -16.78 16.70 7.69
N ARG A 83 -17.05 15.91 8.73
CA ARG A 83 -16.01 15.22 9.51
C ARG A 83 -15.46 13.98 8.82
N LYS A 84 -16.25 13.31 7.96
CA LYS A 84 -15.82 12.15 7.17
C LYS A 84 -15.34 12.61 5.80
N ASN A 85 -14.29 13.42 5.79
CA ASN A 85 -13.63 13.88 4.59
C ASN A 85 -12.13 13.70 4.77
N TRP A 86 -11.46 13.06 3.82
CA TRP A 86 -10.02 12.81 3.90
C TRP A 86 -9.19 14.10 4.02
N MET A 87 -9.65 15.22 3.44
CA MET A 87 -9.01 16.54 3.61
C MET A 87 -9.18 17.06 5.04
N ALA A 88 -10.33 16.81 5.67
CA ALA A 88 -10.56 17.17 7.06
C ALA A 88 -9.65 16.33 7.99
N GLU A 89 -9.46 15.05 7.70
CA GLU A 89 -8.52 14.19 8.44
C GLU A 89 -7.10 14.74 8.40
N ILE A 90 -6.63 15.16 7.22
CA ILE A 90 -5.32 15.81 7.06
C ILE A 90 -5.25 17.10 7.88
N ALA A 91 -6.25 17.98 7.76
CA ALA A 91 -6.26 19.27 8.43
C ALA A 91 -6.32 19.15 9.96
N ILE A 92 -7.16 18.25 10.49
CA ILE A 92 -7.33 18.02 11.93
C ILE A 92 -6.07 17.42 12.55
N SER A 93 -5.42 16.50 11.83
CA SER A 93 -4.20 15.84 12.31
C SER A 93 -2.93 16.67 12.13
N GLY A 94 -2.99 17.77 11.36
CA GLY A 94 -1.81 18.52 10.94
C GLY A 94 -0.89 17.71 10.03
N ALA A 95 -1.43 16.75 9.27
CA ALA A 95 -0.63 15.90 8.38
C ALA A 95 -0.21 16.63 7.09
N ASN A 96 0.90 16.20 6.52
CA ASN A 96 1.41 16.65 5.22
C ASN A 96 0.73 15.93 4.04
N GLY A 97 0.09 14.79 4.29
CA GLY A 97 -0.67 14.10 3.27
C GLY A 97 -1.30 12.78 3.72
N LEU A 98 -2.00 12.16 2.79
CA LEU A 98 -2.62 10.86 2.93
C LEU A 98 -2.03 9.88 1.91
N ILE A 99 -1.59 8.73 2.38
CA ILE A 99 -1.20 7.58 1.59
C ILE A 99 -2.36 6.59 1.59
N ILE A 100 -2.78 6.14 0.42
CA ILE A 100 -3.73 5.04 0.25
C ILE A 100 -3.00 3.92 -0.49
N GLN A 101 -2.87 2.77 0.17
CA GLN A 101 -2.21 1.58 -0.37
C GLN A 101 -3.21 0.46 -0.63
N MET A 102 -3.05 -0.20 -1.79
CA MET A 102 -3.78 -1.41 -2.17
C MET A 102 -2.96 -2.18 -3.20
N ASP A 103 -3.04 -3.51 -3.19
CA ASP A 103 -2.43 -4.34 -4.22
C ASP A 103 -3.20 -4.24 -5.55
N THR A 104 -2.52 -4.44 -6.68
CA THR A 104 -3.16 -4.37 -8.02
C THR A 104 -3.64 -5.71 -8.56
N ASP A 105 -3.51 -6.82 -7.81
CA ASP A 105 -3.99 -8.14 -8.25
C ASP A 105 -5.53 -8.22 -8.32
N ILE A 106 -6.23 -7.25 -7.73
CA ILE A 106 -7.70 -7.18 -7.68
C ILE A 106 -8.33 -6.37 -8.82
N VAL A 107 -7.56 -5.91 -9.82
CA VAL A 107 -8.07 -5.04 -10.90
C VAL A 107 -9.28 -5.62 -11.63
N ASP A 108 -9.32 -6.94 -11.82
CA ASP A 108 -10.43 -7.64 -12.46
C ASP A 108 -11.67 -7.76 -11.56
N GLU A 109 -11.52 -7.59 -10.24
CA GLU A 109 -12.61 -7.62 -9.27
C GLU A 109 -13.31 -6.25 -9.11
N ILE A 110 -12.69 -5.16 -9.58
CA ILE A 110 -13.26 -3.82 -9.53
C ILE A 110 -14.28 -3.65 -10.66
N THR A 111 -15.56 -3.75 -10.31
CA THR A 111 -16.69 -3.67 -11.26
C THR A 111 -17.39 -2.32 -11.28
N ASP A 112 -17.10 -1.43 -10.33
CA ASP A 112 -17.78 -0.14 -10.18
C ASP A 112 -17.03 1.05 -10.79
N VAL A 113 -16.07 0.76 -11.68
CA VAL A 113 -15.29 1.75 -12.44
C VAL A 113 -15.43 1.40 -13.92
N LEU A 114 -15.86 2.37 -14.74
CA LEU A 114 -16.09 2.18 -16.17
C LEU A 114 -15.04 2.90 -17.03
N PRO A 115 -14.57 2.29 -18.15
CA PRO A 115 -14.83 0.90 -18.53
C PRO A 115 -14.11 -0.07 -17.58
N PRO A 116 -14.55 -1.35 -17.52
CA PRO A 116 -13.83 -2.39 -16.78
C PRO A 116 -12.38 -2.52 -17.23
N TYR A 117 -11.54 -3.07 -16.35
CA TYR A 117 -10.13 -3.31 -16.67
C TYR A 117 -10.00 -4.26 -17.87
N SER A 118 -9.05 -3.93 -18.76
CA SER A 118 -8.78 -4.69 -20.00
C SER A 118 -7.29 -4.64 -20.39
N GLY A 119 -6.44 -4.20 -19.47
CA GLY A 119 -5.00 -4.06 -19.71
C GLY A 119 -4.23 -5.34 -19.40
N SER A 120 -2.98 -5.41 -19.87
CA SER A 120 -2.04 -6.51 -19.56
C SER A 120 -0.69 -6.03 -19.03
N THR A 121 -0.52 -4.72 -18.83
CA THR A 121 0.76 -4.13 -18.44
C THR A 121 0.69 -3.56 -17.03
N LYS A 122 1.84 -3.55 -16.32
CA LYS A 122 2.03 -2.84 -15.05
C LYS A 122 1.44 -1.42 -15.07
N ARG A 123 1.76 -0.68 -16.13
CA ARG A 123 1.29 0.69 -16.33
C ARG A 123 -0.24 0.77 -16.44
N ALA A 124 -0.86 -0.17 -17.17
CA ALA A 124 -2.32 -0.21 -17.30
C ALA A 124 -3.00 -0.55 -15.97
N GLN A 125 -2.46 -1.52 -15.20
CA GLN A 125 -2.97 -1.84 -13.86
C GLN A 125 -2.91 -0.63 -12.92
N LYS A 126 -1.73 0.00 -12.78
CA LYS A 126 -1.56 1.20 -11.95
C LYS A 126 -2.47 2.34 -12.39
N HIS A 127 -2.62 2.55 -13.70
CA HIS A 127 -3.52 3.58 -14.22
C HIS A 127 -4.98 3.31 -13.86
N PHE A 128 -5.42 2.05 -13.98
CA PHE A 128 -6.78 1.65 -13.61
C PHE A 128 -7.02 1.78 -12.10
N CYS A 129 -6.09 1.32 -11.25
CA CYS A 129 -6.21 1.49 -9.79
C CYS A 129 -6.21 2.97 -9.37
N ASN A 130 -5.39 3.82 -10.02
CA ASN A 130 -5.45 5.28 -9.83
C ASN A 130 -6.85 5.83 -10.14
N LYS A 131 -7.44 5.42 -11.27
CA LYS A 131 -8.80 5.82 -11.65
C LYS A 131 -9.84 5.32 -10.64
N ALA A 132 -9.66 4.10 -10.13
CA ALA A 132 -10.55 3.52 -9.12
C ALA A 132 -10.54 4.33 -7.82
N PHE A 133 -9.35 4.63 -7.28
CA PHE A 133 -9.25 5.49 -6.09
C PHE A 133 -9.87 6.87 -6.31
N LEU A 134 -9.60 7.52 -7.44
CA LEU A 134 -10.21 8.81 -7.76
C LEU A 134 -11.73 8.72 -7.83
N THR A 135 -12.27 7.68 -8.46
CA THR A 135 -13.71 7.44 -8.55
C THR A 135 -14.33 7.19 -7.18
N TRP A 136 -13.71 6.36 -6.34
CA TRP A 136 -14.20 6.08 -5.00
C TRP A 136 -14.13 7.30 -4.09
N LEU A 137 -13.12 8.16 -4.26
CA LEU A 137 -12.98 9.42 -3.53
C LEU A 137 -13.86 10.55 -4.08
N GLY A 138 -14.47 10.41 -5.26
CA GLY A 138 -15.20 11.50 -5.92
C GLY A 138 -14.28 12.62 -6.41
N GLU A 139 -13.04 12.28 -6.77
CA GLU A 139 -12.03 13.20 -7.30
C GLU A 139 -11.86 12.99 -8.81
N SER A 140 -11.67 14.07 -9.56
CA SER A 140 -11.37 13.99 -11.00
C SER A 140 -9.86 13.98 -11.29
N ILE A 141 -9.07 14.60 -10.40
CA ILE A 141 -7.62 14.74 -10.50
C ILE A 141 -7.04 14.45 -9.12
N LYS A 142 -5.92 13.71 -9.08
CA LYS A 142 -5.21 13.40 -7.83
C LYS A 142 -4.64 14.67 -7.19
N PRO A 143 -5.08 15.06 -5.99
CA PRO A 143 -4.49 16.17 -5.25
C PRO A 143 -3.04 15.92 -4.88
N SER A 144 -2.26 16.99 -4.68
CA SER A 144 -0.82 16.89 -4.38
C SER A 144 -0.52 16.25 -3.02
N ASN A 145 -1.40 16.44 -2.04
CA ASN A 145 -1.30 15.85 -0.70
C ASN A 145 -1.90 14.43 -0.61
N LEU A 146 -2.25 13.83 -1.75
CA LEU A 146 -2.79 12.49 -1.85
C LEU A 146 -1.84 11.59 -2.66
N TYR A 147 -1.43 10.50 -2.03
CA TYR A 147 -0.46 9.55 -2.59
C TYR A 147 -1.10 8.18 -2.69
N PHE A 148 -1.13 7.65 -3.90
CA PHE A 148 -1.60 6.30 -4.16
C PHE A 148 -0.39 5.39 -4.28
N LEU A 149 -0.38 4.32 -3.49
CA LEU A 149 0.68 3.33 -3.48
C LEU A 149 0.10 2.01 -3.98
N HIS A 150 0.53 1.59 -5.16
CA HIS A 150 -0.05 0.46 -5.89
C HIS A 150 0.98 -0.65 -6.03
N SER A 151 1.18 -1.42 -4.97
CA SER A 151 2.03 -2.61 -5.02
C SER A 151 1.52 -3.54 -6.11
N VAL A 152 2.32 -3.67 -7.17
CA VAL A 152 1.91 -4.44 -8.33
C VAL A 152 1.85 -5.89 -7.92
N HIS A 153 0.67 -6.48 -8.06
CA HIS A 153 0.28 -7.78 -7.52
C HIS A 153 0.35 -7.94 -5.99
N SER A 154 1.42 -7.52 -5.32
CA SER A 154 1.62 -7.77 -3.89
C SER A 154 2.80 -7.01 -3.29
N THR A 155 2.71 -6.60 -2.02
CA THR A 155 3.86 -6.05 -1.26
C THR A 155 4.98 -7.07 -1.00
N GLU A 156 4.70 -8.37 -1.12
CA GLU A 156 5.72 -9.43 -1.05
C GLU A 156 6.80 -9.31 -2.14
N ASN A 157 6.49 -8.65 -3.26
CA ASN A 157 7.48 -8.34 -4.30
C ASN A 157 8.67 -7.56 -3.72
N TRP A 158 8.42 -6.68 -2.77
CA TRP A 158 9.48 -5.88 -2.14
C TRP A 158 10.34 -6.72 -1.21
N VAL A 159 9.77 -7.76 -0.58
CA VAL A 159 10.53 -8.73 0.21
C VAL A 159 11.44 -9.54 -0.70
N LEU A 160 10.93 -10.02 -1.84
CA LEU A 160 11.69 -10.80 -2.80
C LEU A 160 12.82 -9.97 -3.43
N ALA A 161 12.58 -8.69 -3.73
CA ALA A 161 13.57 -7.74 -4.24
C ALA A 161 14.75 -7.47 -3.28
N THR A 162 14.69 -7.96 -2.03
CA THR A 162 15.84 -7.92 -1.11
C THR A 162 16.93 -8.96 -1.46
N HIS A 163 16.64 -9.92 -2.34
CA HIS A 163 17.53 -11.02 -2.74
C HIS A 163 18.37 -10.69 -3.98
N ASP A 164 19.51 -11.37 -4.16
CA ASP A 164 20.34 -11.20 -5.35
C ASP A 164 19.74 -11.85 -6.59
N ARG A 165 19.77 -11.15 -7.73
CA ARG A 165 19.34 -11.69 -9.03
C ARG A 165 20.18 -12.91 -9.43
N THR A 166 21.38 -13.07 -8.87
CA THR A 166 22.23 -14.25 -9.09
C THR A 166 21.85 -15.46 -8.23
N GLU A 167 20.87 -15.35 -7.32
CA GLU A 167 20.41 -16.50 -6.53
C GLU A 167 19.72 -17.55 -7.42
N LEU A 168 19.96 -18.84 -7.14
CA LEU A 168 19.48 -19.96 -7.96
C LEU A 168 17.95 -19.95 -8.16
N ILE A 169 17.21 -19.40 -7.19
CA ILE A 169 15.75 -19.25 -7.24
C ILE A 169 15.25 -18.31 -8.35
N PHE A 170 16.14 -17.61 -9.06
CA PHE A 170 15.81 -16.76 -10.21
C PHE A 170 16.41 -17.28 -11.52
N SER A 171 17.04 -18.46 -11.52
CA SER A 171 17.74 -18.99 -12.70
C SER A 171 16.82 -19.31 -13.89
N ASP A 172 15.52 -19.45 -13.63
CA ASP A 172 14.49 -19.66 -14.65
C ASP A 172 13.93 -18.36 -15.25
N LEU A 173 14.29 -17.20 -14.69
CA LEU A 173 13.84 -15.88 -15.16
C LEU A 173 14.87 -15.23 -16.09
N PRO A 174 14.44 -14.35 -17.02
CA PRO A 174 15.39 -13.60 -17.86
C PRO A 174 16.24 -12.65 -17.00
N PRO A 175 17.52 -12.38 -17.32
CA PRO A 175 18.42 -11.61 -16.46
C PRO A 175 17.89 -10.24 -16.01
N SER A 176 17.07 -9.60 -16.85
CA SER A 176 16.47 -8.28 -16.61
C SER A 176 14.96 -8.36 -16.28
N PHE A 177 14.50 -9.42 -15.62
CA PHE A 177 13.09 -9.54 -15.19
C PHE A 177 12.71 -8.40 -14.22
N ASP A 178 11.44 -7.98 -14.23
CA ASP A 178 10.90 -6.99 -13.29
C ASP A 178 10.27 -7.72 -12.10
N PHE A 179 10.72 -7.42 -10.87
CA PHE A 179 10.15 -8.03 -9.65
C PHE A 179 8.67 -7.69 -9.50
N GLU A 180 8.24 -6.48 -9.89
CA GLU A 180 6.84 -6.06 -9.80
C GLU A 180 5.93 -6.76 -10.83
N MET A 181 6.49 -7.48 -11.80
CA MET A 181 5.73 -8.23 -12.80
C MET A 181 5.53 -9.71 -12.44
N LEU A 182 6.15 -10.17 -11.34
CA LEU A 182 5.92 -11.53 -10.85
C LEU A 182 4.53 -11.61 -10.22
N THR A 183 3.79 -12.65 -10.58
CA THR A 183 2.48 -12.92 -9.99
C THR A 183 2.62 -13.30 -8.51
N THR A 184 1.57 -13.09 -7.72
CA THR A 184 1.57 -13.45 -6.30
C THR A 184 2.00 -14.90 -6.06
N ASP A 185 1.55 -15.85 -6.89
CA ASP A 185 1.91 -17.26 -6.74
C ASP A 185 3.41 -17.52 -7.03
N GLU A 186 4.00 -16.87 -8.04
CA GLU A 186 5.44 -16.97 -8.34
C GLU A 186 6.27 -16.41 -7.18
N VAL A 187 5.85 -15.27 -6.63
CA VAL A 187 6.55 -14.60 -5.52
C VAL A 187 6.54 -15.47 -4.28
N ILE A 188 5.37 -15.98 -3.89
CA ILE A 188 5.25 -16.85 -2.72
C ILE A 188 6.02 -18.16 -2.94
N GLY A 189 5.99 -18.72 -4.14
CA GLY A 189 6.78 -19.90 -4.49
C GLY A 189 8.28 -19.70 -4.27
N ARG A 190 8.82 -18.55 -4.73
CA ARG A 190 10.25 -18.22 -4.56
C ARG A 190 10.62 -17.91 -3.12
N LEU A 191 9.77 -17.17 -2.40
CA LEU A 191 9.97 -16.93 -0.96
C LEU A 191 9.97 -18.24 -0.16
N ASN A 192 9.14 -19.21 -0.53
CA ASN A 192 9.14 -20.53 0.08
C ASN A 192 10.47 -21.29 -0.15
N LEU A 193 11.03 -21.22 -1.36
CA LEU A 193 12.35 -21.80 -1.66
C LEU A 193 13.48 -21.14 -0.86
N LEU A 194 13.31 -19.87 -0.48
CA LEU A 194 14.20 -19.12 0.41
C LEU A 194 13.93 -19.37 1.91
N ALA A 195 13.15 -20.39 2.24
CA ALA A 195 12.78 -20.78 3.60
C ALA A 195 12.00 -19.69 4.38
N TYR A 196 11.29 -18.80 3.68
CA TYR A 196 10.31 -17.94 4.34
C TYR A 196 9.13 -18.80 4.83
N GLN A 197 8.56 -18.43 5.98
CA GLN A 197 7.43 -19.19 6.52
C GLN A 197 6.19 -19.00 5.67
N THR A 198 5.67 -20.10 5.14
CA THR A 198 4.46 -20.16 4.33
C THR A 198 3.45 -21.12 4.93
N TYR A 199 2.21 -21.04 4.48
CA TYR A 199 1.15 -21.99 4.81
C TYR A 199 0.24 -22.19 3.60
N VAL A 200 -0.50 -23.30 3.57
CA VAL A 200 -1.46 -23.57 2.49
C VAL A 200 -2.86 -23.14 2.93
N LYS A 201 -3.53 -22.33 2.10
CA LYS A 201 -4.95 -21.94 2.28
C LYS A 201 -5.67 -22.07 0.95
N SER A 202 -6.78 -22.81 0.94
CA SER A 202 -7.58 -23.05 -0.27
C SER A 202 -6.76 -23.61 -1.44
N LYS A 203 -5.88 -24.58 -1.16
CA LYS A 203 -4.95 -25.22 -2.12
C LYS A 203 -3.89 -24.28 -2.75
N ARG A 204 -3.76 -23.04 -2.27
CA ARG A 204 -2.70 -22.11 -2.66
C ARG A 204 -1.71 -21.89 -1.54
N LEU A 205 -0.44 -21.74 -1.89
CA LEU A 205 0.61 -21.37 -0.94
C LEU A 205 0.49 -19.88 -0.62
N LYS A 206 0.64 -19.51 0.65
CA LYS A 206 0.59 -18.12 1.12
C LYS A 206 1.75 -17.83 2.07
N LEU A 207 2.25 -16.60 2.06
CA LEU A 207 3.21 -16.15 3.08
C LEU A 207 2.51 -16.04 4.44
N ASN A 208 3.17 -16.45 5.51
CA ASN A 208 2.68 -16.22 6.86
C ASN A 208 2.67 -14.71 7.16
N LYS A 209 1.47 -14.19 7.46
CA LYS A 209 1.20 -12.77 7.75
C LYS A 209 1.21 -12.46 9.26
N ASP A 210 1.76 -13.35 10.10
CA ASP A 210 2.06 -13.01 11.50
C ASP A 210 2.84 -11.70 11.57
N LEU A 211 2.50 -10.80 12.49
CA LEU A 211 3.08 -9.46 12.52
C LEU A 211 4.54 -9.45 13.03
N SER A 212 4.95 -10.45 13.83
CA SER A 212 6.28 -10.49 14.44
C SER A 212 7.38 -10.90 13.45
N LEU A 213 7.30 -12.10 12.87
CA LEU A 213 6.81 -12.17 11.50
C LEU A 213 7.29 -11.15 10.48
N TYR A 214 6.29 -10.49 9.92
CA TYR A 214 6.38 -9.46 8.91
C TYR A 214 7.21 -8.25 9.34
N SER A 215 7.31 -7.95 10.65
CA SER A 215 8.22 -6.91 11.14
C SER A 215 9.69 -7.21 10.77
N LYS A 216 10.09 -8.48 10.77
CA LYS A 216 11.43 -8.89 10.29
C LYS A 216 11.58 -8.67 8.78
N TYR A 217 10.53 -8.92 8.00
CA TYR A 217 10.53 -8.72 6.56
C TYR A 217 10.56 -7.22 6.20
N ALA A 218 9.75 -6.41 6.87
CA ALA A 218 9.76 -4.94 6.77
C ALA A 218 11.15 -4.38 7.09
N LYS A 219 11.79 -4.88 8.15
CA LYS A 219 13.17 -4.51 8.48
C LYS A 219 14.17 -4.93 7.40
N LYS A 220 14.01 -6.13 6.83
CA LYS A 220 14.88 -6.59 5.72
C LYS A 220 14.75 -5.70 4.48
N ILE A 221 13.53 -5.26 4.15
CA ILE A 221 13.27 -4.28 3.08
C ILE A 221 13.98 -2.96 3.39
N SER A 222 13.80 -2.42 4.60
CA SER A 222 14.37 -1.13 4.97
C SER A 222 15.90 -1.17 5.09
N ASP A 223 16.48 -2.28 5.55
CA ASP A 223 17.94 -2.48 5.61
C ASP A 223 18.57 -2.57 4.21
N LYS A 224 17.81 -3.00 3.20
CA LYS A 224 18.24 -3.06 1.79
C LYS A 224 17.52 -2.04 0.90
N LEU A 225 17.07 -0.91 1.47
CA LEU A 225 16.18 0.02 0.78
C LEU A 225 16.73 0.53 -0.56
N HIS A 226 18.04 0.83 -0.64
CA HIS A 226 18.68 1.24 -1.90
C HIS A 226 18.46 0.22 -3.02
N LYS A 227 18.63 -1.06 -2.72
CA LYS A 227 18.43 -2.13 -3.68
C LYS A 227 16.95 -2.23 -4.07
N VAL A 228 16.05 -2.26 -3.07
CA VAL A 228 14.61 -2.35 -3.34
C VAL A 228 14.11 -1.16 -4.18
N ARG A 229 14.63 0.06 -3.97
CA ARG A 229 14.32 1.24 -4.83
C ARG A 229 14.78 1.06 -6.27
N THR A 230 15.88 0.35 -6.49
CA THR A 230 16.37 0.07 -7.85
C THR A 230 15.51 -0.97 -8.56
N GLU A 231 14.95 -1.90 -7.78
CA GLU A 231 14.23 -3.07 -8.29
C GLU A 231 12.70 -2.89 -8.33
N CYS A 232 12.15 -1.92 -7.61
CA CYS A 232 10.70 -1.71 -7.49
C CYS A 232 10.34 -0.22 -7.63
N ASP A 233 9.67 0.12 -8.73
CA ASP A 233 9.28 1.50 -9.05
C ASP A 233 8.36 2.11 -7.98
N GLU A 234 7.44 1.33 -7.40
CA GLU A 234 6.54 1.85 -6.34
C GLU A 234 7.29 2.23 -5.08
N VAL A 235 8.27 1.43 -4.67
CA VAL A 235 9.09 1.74 -3.49
C VAL A 235 9.92 2.98 -3.77
N ASN A 236 10.47 3.11 -4.98
CA ASN A 236 11.19 4.32 -5.35
C ASN A 236 10.28 5.56 -5.35
N GLY A 237 9.07 5.45 -5.90
CA GLY A 237 8.06 6.50 -5.89
C GLY A 237 7.69 6.93 -4.47
N LEU A 238 7.44 5.97 -3.58
CA LEU A 238 7.19 6.22 -2.16
C LEU A 238 8.37 6.93 -1.50
N CYS A 239 9.60 6.46 -1.71
CA CYS A 239 10.78 7.06 -1.11
C CYS A 239 10.98 8.50 -1.57
N ASN A 240 10.90 8.75 -2.88
CA ASN A 240 11.02 10.09 -3.45
C ASN A 240 9.98 11.03 -2.84
N GLN A 241 8.76 10.54 -2.62
CA GLN A 241 7.69 11.34 -2.03
C GLN A 241 7.93 11.72 -0.57
N LEU A 242 8.50 10.80 0.21
CA LEU A 242 8.81 11.01 1.63
C LEU A 242 10.09 11.84 1.84
N GLU A 243 10.96 11.91 0.83
CA GLU A 243 12.23 12.66 0.87
C GLU A 243 12.08 14.15 0.55
N LEU A 244 10.98 14.57 -0.09
CA LEU A 244 10.65 15.97 -0.39
C LEU A 244 10.66 16.85 0.87
#